data_AF-A0A1I0MW56-F1
#
_entry.id   AF-A0A1I0MW56-F1
#
_cell.length_a   1.000
_cell.length_b   1.000
_cell.length_c   1.000
_cell.angle_alpha   90.00
_cell.angle_beta   90.00
_cell.angle_gamma   90.00
#
_symmetry.space_group_name_H-M   'P 1'
#
loop_
_entity.id
_entity.type
_entity.pdbx_description
1 polymer ?
#
loop_
_entity_poly.entity_id
_entity_poly.type
_entity_poly.pdbx_seq_one_letter_code
_entity_poly.pdbx_strand_id
1 'polypeptide(L)' 'MENFTICNCMNVTYFDVEDALHQHEKFSDVEESFNAVQAITHCSTGCGGCHDKIMDAISEIMSK' A
#
# COMPACT_ATOMS: atom_id res chain seq x y z
N MET A 1 4.39 -10.62 -9.97
CA MET A 1 5.44 -9.74 -9.42
C MET A 1 6.10 -10.45 -8.25
N GLU A 2 7.36 -10.18 -7.92
CA GLU A 2 7.99 -10.76 -6.72
C GLU A 2 7.54 -10.00 -5.46
N ASN A 3 7.43 -10.69 -4.32
CA ASN A 3 7.12 -10.02 -3.06
C ASN A 3 8.39 -9.40 -2.46
N PHE A 4 8.32 -8.13 -2.05
CA PHE A 4 9.42 -7.42 -1.41
C PHE A 4 8.90 -6.46 -0.34
N THR A 5 9.74 -6.14 0.65
CA THR A 5 9.39 -5.19 1.72
C THR A 5 9.39 -3.76 1.19
N ILE A 6 8.27 -3.06 1.40
CA ILE A 6 8.10 -1.64 1.06
C ILE A 6 8.31 -0.77 2.31
N CYS A 7 7.71 -1.14 3.43
CA CYS A 7 7.84 -0.44 4.71
C CYS A 7 8.61 -1.28 5.72
N ASN A 8 9.84 -0.87 6.04
CA ASN A 8 10.64 -1.56 7.06
C ASN A 8 10.10 -1.34 8.48
N CYS A 9 9.57 -0.16 8.79
CA CYS A 9 9.09 0.16 10.16
C CYS A 9 7.93 -0.72 10.61
N MET A 10 7.02 -1.05 9.68
CA MET A 10 5.82 -1.83 9.95
C MET A 10 5.87 -3.22 9.31
N ASN A 11 7.00 -3.57 8.70
CA ASN A 11 7.20 -4.82 7.97
C ASN A 11 6.13 -5.10 6.90
N VAL A 12 5.79 -4.09 6.10
CA VAL A 12 4.78 -4.17 5.04
C VAL A 12 5.45 -4.52 3.72
N THR A 13 4.93 -5.51 3.03
CA THR A 13 5.40 -6.00 1.73
C THR A 13 4.46 -5.60 0.59
N TYR A 14 4.90 -5.79 -0.65
CA TYR A 14 4.07 -5.55 -1.84
C TYR A 14 2.77 -6.37 -1.80
N PHE A 15 2.84 -7.66 -1.41
CA PHE A 15 1.63 -8.48 -1.30
C PHE A 15 0.70 -8.01 -0.17
N ASP A 16 1.21 -7.46 0.92
CA ASP A 16 0.34 -6.88 1.97
C ASP A 16 -0.45 -5.67 1.44
N VAL A 17 0.15 -4.87 0.54
CA VAL A 17 -0.52 -3.75 -0.12
C VAL A 17 -1.58 -4.26 -1.10
N GLU A 18 -1.25 -5.26 -1.92
CA GLU A 18 -2.17 -5.89 -2.87
C GLU A 18 -3.38 -6.54 -2.16
N ASP A 19 -3.14 -7.29 -1.09
CA ASP A 19 -4.18 -7.90 -0.27
C ASP A 19 -5.06 -6.85 0.41
N ALA A 20 -4.47 -5.75 0.91
CA ALA A 20 -5.24 -4.66 1.50
C ALA A 20 -6.13 -3.95 0.47
N LEU A 21 -5.66 -3.78 -0.78
CA LEU A 21 -6.48 -3.21 -1.86
C LEU A 21 -7.62 -4.13 -2.27
N HIS A 22 -7.38 -5.44 -2.36
CA HIS A 22 -8.41 -6.42 -2.73
C HIS A 22 -9.51 -6.60 -1.67
N GLN A 23 -9.27 -6.20 -0.42
CA GLN A 23 -10.28 -6.24 0.64
C GLN A 23 -11.36 -5.16 0.52
N HIS A 24 -11.18 -4.19 -0.38
CA HIS A 24 -12.12 -3.08 -0.58
C HIS A 24 -12.71 -3.07 -2.00
N GLU A 25 -13.94 -2.55 -2.12
CA GLU A 25 -14.55 -2.29 -3.43
C GLU A 25 -13.79 -1.17 -4.17
N LYS A 26 -13.87 -1.19 -5.50
CA LYS A 26 -13.11 -0.34 -6.43
C LYS A 26 -12.94 1.10 -5.91
N PHE A 27 -11.69 1.45 -5.60
CA PHE A 27 -11.33 2.81 -5.27
C PHE A 27 -11.39 3.72 -6.51
N SER A 28 -11.79 4.97 -6.28
CA SER A 28 -11.89 5.97 -7.34
C SER A 28 -10.59 6.73 -7.57
N ASP A 29 -9.72 6.74 -6.57
CA ASP A 29 -8.47 7.50 -6.53
C ASP A 29 -7.39 6.79 -5.70
N VAL A 30 -6.13 7.07 -6.00
CA VAL A 30 -4.94 6.51 -5.34
C VAL A 30 -4.81 7.01 -3.90
N GLU A 31 -5.22 8.24 -3.59
CA GLU A 31 -5.16 8.76 -2.21
C GLU A 31 -6.17 8.05 -1.30
N GLU A 32 -7.36 7.76 -1.81
CA GLU A 32 -8.37 6.95 -1.13
C GLU A 32 -7.86 5.52 -0.86
N SER A 33 -7.28 4.88 -1.89
CA SER A 33 -6.60 3.59 -1.78
C SER A 33 -5.50 3.59 -0.72
N PHE A 34 -4.68 4.65 -0.68
CA PHE A 34 -3.62 4.78 0.32
C PHE A 34 -4.18 4.82 1.74
N ASN A 35 -5.24 5.59 1.99
CA ASN A 35 -5.86 5.68 3.30
C ASN A 35 -6.37 4.30 3.78
N ALA A 36 -6.96 3.51 2.88
CA ALA A 36 -7.40 2.15 3.19
C ALA A 36 -6.22 1.20 3.47
N VAL A 37 -5.19 1.24 2.62
CA VAL A 37 -3.96 0.45 2.82
C VAL A 37 -3.27 0.81 4.13
N GLN A 38 -3.17 2.11 4.46
CA GLN A 38 -2.59 2.58 5.71
C GLN A 38 -3.42 2.16 6.92
N ALA A 39 -4.75 2.15 6.83
CA ALA A 39 -5.61 1.71 7.92
C ALA A 39 -5.40 0.22 8.28
N ILE A 40 -5.12 -0.62 7.28
CA ILE A 40 -4.91 -2.07 7.47
C ILE A 40 -3.46 -2.39 7.85
N THR A 41 -2.49 -1.81 7.14
CA THR A 41 -1.06 -2.17 7.25
C THR A 41 -0.28 -1.30 8.22
N HIS A 42 -0.88 -0.19 8.66
CA HIS A 42 -0.22 0.86 9.43
C HIS A 42 1.00 1.50 8.74
N CYS A 43 1.19 1.30 7.43
CA CYS A 43 2.32 1.88 6.72
C CYS A 43 2.38 3.42 6.88
N SER A 44 3.59 3.99 6.83
CA SER A 44 3.84 5.43 7.02
C SER A 44 3.50 6.02 8.40
N THR A 45 3.06 5.23 9.39
CA THR A 45 2.84 5.71 10.78
C THR A 45 4.12 5.74 11.64
N GLY A 46 5.22 5.19 11.12
CA GLY A 46 6.55 5.21 11.73
C GLY A 46 7.37 6.43 11.28
N CYS A 47 8.41 6.19 10.46
CA CYS A 47 9.28 7.28 9.96
C CYS A 47 8.73 8.01 8.72
N GLY A 48 7.65 7.53 8.11
CA GLY A 48 7.06 8.09 6.88
C GLY A 48 7.83 7.81 5.58
N GLY A 49 9.08 7.34 5.64
CA GLY A 49 9.96 7.20 4.45
C GLY A 49 9.56 6.13 3.42
N CYS A 50 8.46 5.40 3.65
CA CYS A 50 7.90 4.46 2.67
C CYS A 50 6.68 5.02 1.92
N HIS A 51 6.17 6.20 2.26
CA HIS A 51 4.91 6.74 1.73
C HIS A 51 4.86 6.71 0.20
N ASP A 52 5.83 7.33 -0.47
CA ASP A 52 5.88 7.38 -1.94
C ASP A 52 5.94 5.98 -2.57
N LYS A 53 6.67 5.05 -1.96
CA LYS A 53 6.78 3.67 -2.45
C LYS A 53 5.46 2.90 -2.32
N ILE A 54 4.66 3.20 -1.30
CA ILE A 54 3.32 2.64 -1.14
C ILE A 54 2.41 3.24 -2.23
N MET A 55 2.47 4.55 -2.47
CA MET A 55 1.70 5.22 -3.54
C MET A 55 2.02 4.63 -4.92
N ASP A 56 3.30 4.38 -5.20
CA ASP A 56 3.76 3.75 -6.43
C ASP A 56 3.20 2.32 -6.57
N ALA A 57 3.30 1.50 -5.51
CA ALA A 57 2.78 0.14 -5.52
C ALA A 57 1.26 0.11 -5.75
N ILE A 58 0.51 0.99 -5.07
CA ILE A 58 -0.94 1.12 -5.25
C ILE A 58 -1.27 1.48 -6.71
N SER A 59 -0.58 2.49 -7.27
CA SER A 59 -0.81 2.93 -8.65
C SER A 59 -0.53 1.82 -9.66
N GLU A 60 0.53 1.04 -9.43
CA GLU A 60 0.86 -0.12 -10.26
C GLU A 60 -0.23 -1.20 -10.18
N ILE A 61 -0.73 -1.52 -8.98
CA ILE A 61 -1.77 -2.54 -8.78
C ILE A 61 -3.08 -2.10 -9.43
N MET A 62 -3.47 -0.83 -9.27
CA MET A 62 -4.72 -0.28 -9.84
C MET A 62 -4.68 -0.17 -11.37
N SER A 63 -3.50 -0.12 -11.98
CA SER A 63 -3.32 -0.01 -13.44
C SER A 63 -3.27 -1.35 -14.16
N LYS A 64 -3.36 -2.47 -13.43
CA LYS A 64 -3.39 -3.84 -13.97
C LYS A 64 -4.83 -4.31 -14.17
#